data_AF-A0A9P7Q4R0-F1
#
_entry.id   AF-A0A9P7Q4R0-F1
#
_cell.length_a   1.000
_cell.length_b   1.000
_cell.length_c   1.000
_cell.angle_alpha   90.00
_cell.angle_beta   90.00
_cell.angle_gamma   90.00
#
_symmetry.space_group_name_H-M   'P 1'
#
loop_
_entity.id
_entity.type
_entity.pdbx_description
1 polymer ?
#
loop_
_entity_poly.entity_id
_entity_poly.type
_entity_poly.pdbx_seq_one_letter_code
_entity_poly.pdbx_strand_id
1 'polypeptide(L)'
;MAAQQGHPSQITPAWAQLRKQARTLETQTESLFHTYSQFSSAANIPSKPTQEELITERQIVELLDKRDSTISQLAHLLDSESTLPYSTLKQNNLSLLRERLSAHRNDLHRLRGTLQQARDRANLLTNVRSDIDEYRANNPEAREAEYMLDERNRLDNSHNMADNALSQAYAINDNFLLQRETLASINRRISLAASKVPGINTVINRISARKRRDGIIMGCFIAFCFLVFFWFS
;
A
#
# COMPACT_ATOMS: atom_id res chain seq x y z
N MET A 1 24.37 -24.65 38.62
CA MET A 1 24.85 -23.98 37.39
C MET A 1 23.99 -24.47 36.23
N ALA A 2 22.78 -23.92 36.12
CA ALA A 2 21.78 -24.33 35.13
C ALA A 2 21.84 -23.34 33.96
N ALA A 3 22.29 -23.82 32.80
CA ALA A 3 22.27 -23.05 31.57
C ALA A 3 20.81 -22.91 31.10
N GLN A 4 20.30 -21.68 31.15
CA GLN A 4 19.01 -21.30 30.61
C GLN A 4 19.06 -21.45 29.08
N GLN A 5 18.51 -22.54 28.55
CA GLN A 5 18.31 -22.71 27.11
C GLN A 5 17.18 -21.78 26.66
N GLY A 6 17.53 -20.63 26.08
CA GLY A 6 16.60 -19.75 25.39
C GLY A 6 15.98 -20.48 24.19
N HIS A 7 14.65 -20.55 24.15
CA HIS A 7 13.87 -21.22 23.11
C HIS A 7 14.04 -20.53 21.73
N PRO A 8 14.66 -21.17 20.72
CA PRO A 8 14.79 -20.60 19.38
C PRO A 8 13.51 -20.66 18.53
N SER A 9 12.40 -21.18 19.05
CA SER A 9 11.19 -21.50 18.28
C SER A 9 10.18 -20.34 18.11
N GLN A 10 10.29 -19.24 18.87
CA GLN A 10 9.32 -18.13 18.83
C GLN A 10 9.77 -16.88 18.05
N ILE A 11 11.04 -16.81 17.62
CA ILE A 11 11.61 -15.59 17.01
C ILE A 11 11.14 -15.42 15.56
N THR A 12 11.08 -16.50 14.79
CA THR A 12 10.59 -16.49 13.40
C THR A 12 9.15 -16.00 13.25
N PRO A 13 8.15 -16.47 14.06
CA PRO A 13 6.79 -15.92 13.98
C PRO A 13 6.71 -14.45 14.44
N ALA A 14 7.49 -14.05 15.46
CA ALA A 14 7.54 -12.66 15.92
C ALA A 14 8.11 -11.71 14.85
N TRP A 15 9.19 -12.11 14.18
CA TRP A 15 9.77 -11.35 13.06
C TRP A 15 8.78 -11.21 11.89
N ALA A 16 8.07 -12.29 11.55
CA ALA A 16 7.06 -12.26 10.49
C ALA A 16 5.90 -11.31 10.83
N GLN A 17 5.47 -11.28 12.09
CA GLN A 17 4.44 -10.37 12.58
C GLN A 17 4.89 -8.90 12.50
N LEU A 18 6.08 -8.57 13.01
CA LEU A 18 6.62 -7.20 12.96
C LEU A 18 6.85 -6.72 11.53
N ARG A 19 7.32 -7.60 10.63
CA ARG A 19 7.44 -7.27 9.20
C ARG A 19 6.07 -6.96 8.59
N LYS A 20 5.05 -7.77 8.90
CA LYS A 20 3.68 -7.52 8.41
C LYS A 20 3.17 -6.18 8.93
N GLN A 21 3.39 -5.87 10.20
CA GLN A 21 3.04 -4.58 10.80
C GLN A 21 3.75 -3.41 10.11
N ALA A 22 5.06 -3.51 9.86
CA ALA A 22 5.83 -2.48 9.16
C ALA A 22 5.27 -2.20 7.76
N ARG A 23 4.86 -3.24 7.03
CA ARG A 23 4.20 -3.12 5.71
C ARG A 23 2.82 -2.50 5.80
N THR A 24 2.02 -2.84 6.80
CA THR A 24 0.71 -2.19 6.99
C THR A 24 0.85 -0.70 7.28
N LEU A 25 1.79 -0.32 8.15
CA LEU A 25 2.08 1.07 8.43
C LEU A 25 2.61 1.82 7.19
N GLU A 26 3.38 1.15 6.34
CA GLU A 26 3.85 1.68 5.05
C GLU A 26 2.67 2.02 4.13
N THR A 27 1.75 1.08 3.89
CA THR A 27 0.56 1.32 3.07
C THR A 27 -0.32 2.44 3.63
N GLN A 28 -0.47 2.52 4.96
CA GLN A 28 -1.17 3.63 5.60
C GLN A 28 -0.47 4.97 5.33
N THR A 29 0.87 5.00 5.42
CA THR A 29 1.66 6.20 5.10
C THR A 29 1.44 6.64 3.65
N GLU A 30 1.45 5.70 2.69
CA GLU A 30 1.22 5.99 1.26
C GLU A 30 -0.17 6.58 1.02
N SER A 31 -1.20 6.05 1.69
CA SER A 31 -2.56 6.60 1.58
C SER A 31 -2.66 8.03 2.09
N LEU A 32 -2.00 8.34 3.22
CA LEU A 32 -1.97 9.70 3.75
C LEU A 32 -1.13 10.64 2.88
N PHE A 33 -0.05 10.17 2.23
CA PHE A 33 0.69 10.99 1.27
C PHE A 33 -0.16 11.35 0.05
N HIS A 34 -0.98 10.41 -0.44
CA HIS A 34 -1.93 10.72 -1.50
C HIS A 34 -2.87 11.85 -1.07
N THR A 35 -3.51 11.72 0.10
CA THR A 35 -4.36 12.78 0.66
C THR A 35 -3.60 14.10 0.86
N TYR A 36 -2.38 14.06 1.40
CA TYR A 36 -1.59 15.26 1.64
C TYR A 36 -1.19 15.97 0.35
N SER A 37 -0.86 15.22 -0.71
CA SER A 37 -0.54 15.78 -2.02
C SER A 37 -1.73 16.50 -2.67
N GLN A 38 -2.96 16.07 -2.38
CA GLN A 38 -4.18 16.71 -2.90
C GLN A 38 -4.35 18.14 -2.40
N PHE A 39 -3.83 18.48 -1.21
CA PHE A 39 -3.86 19.87 -0.72
C PHE A 39 -3.10 20.83 -1.63
N SER A 40 -2.06 20.37 -2.33
CA SER A 40 -1.29 21.18 -3.28
C SER A 40 -1.93 21.31 -4.66
N SER A 41 -2.86 20.40 -4.99
CA SER A 41 -3.59 20.37 -6.26
C SER A 41 -4.98 20.98 -6.17
N ALA A 42 -5.39 21.45 -4.98
CA ALA A 42 -6.69 22.09 -4.79
C ALA A 42 -6.79 23.37 -5.63
N ALA A 43 -7.95 23.58 -6.27
CA ALA A 43 -8.18 24.75 -7.12
C ALA A 43 -8.09 26.09 -6.37
N ASN A 44 -8.32 26.06 -5.05
CA ASN A 44 -8.16 27.21 -4.17
C ASN A 44 -7.30 26.80 -2.97
N ILE A 45 -6.02 27.18 -3.00
CA ILE A 45 -5.07 26.85 -1.93
C ILE A 45 -5.15 27.97 -0.89
N PRO A 46 -5.54 27.66 0.36
CA PRO A 46 -5.66 28.68 1.39
C PRO A 46 -4.28 29.22 1.78
N SER A 47 -4.22 30.54 2.02
CA SER A 47 -3.01 31.26 2.44
C SER A 47 -2.44 30.78 3.78
N LYS A 48 -3.23 30.06 4.57
CA LYS A 48 -2.82 29.43 5.83
C LYS A 48 -3.08 27.92 5.77
N PRO A 49 -2.26 27.10 6.44
CA PRO A 49 -2.50 25.67 6.56
C PRO A 49 -3.89 25.39 7.13
N THR A 50 -4.66 24.53 6.47
CA THR A 50 -5.96 24.11 7.01
C THR A 50 -5.76 23.19 8.21
N GLN A 51 -6.77 23.11 9.07
CA GLN A 51 -6.73 22.18 10.20
C GLN A 51 -6.58 20.73 9.73
N GLU A 52 -7.20 20.38 8.60
CA GLU A 52 -7.12 19.06 7.98
C GLU A 52 -5.70 18.75 7.46
N GLU A 53 -5.02 19.72 6.83
CA GLU A 53 -3.62 19.60 6.40
C GLU A 53 -2.71 19.31 7.60
N LEU A 54 -2.84 20.10 8.68
CA LEU A 54 -2.03 19.94 9.89
C LEU A 54 -2.27 18.60 10.59
N ILE A 55 -3.53 18.13 10.63
CA ILE A 55 -3.88 16.82 11.18
C ILE A 55 -3.26 15.71 10.33
N THR A 56 -3.41 15.78 9.01
CA THR A 56 -2.89 14.78 8.07
C THR A 56 -1.36 14.70 8.17
N GLU A 57 -0.70 15.86 8.20
CA GLU A 57 0.76 15.94 8.35
C GLU A 57 1.24 15.32 9.66
N ARG A 58 0.56 15.64 10.77
CA ARG A 58 0.86 15.05 12.09
C ARG A 58 0.69 13.54 12.08
N GLN A 59 -0.37 13.03 11.46
CA GLN A 59 -0.61 11.59 11.32
C GLN A 59 0.49 10.91 10.50
N ILE A 60 0.97 11.55 9.41
CA ILE A 60 2.09 11.03 8.63
C ILE A 60 3.34 10.93 9.49
N VAL A 61 3.69 11.99 10.23
CA VAL A 61 4.86 11.99 11.12
C VAL A 61 4.76 10.89 12.17
N GLU A 62 3.59 10.75 12.82
CA GLU A 62 3.35 9.70 13.81
C GLU A 62 3.51 8.29 13.23
N LEU A 63 3.01 8.04 12.00
CA LEU A 63 3.20 6.76 11.33
C LEU A 63 4.66 6.48 10.97
N LEU A 64 5.41 7.50 10.53
CA LEU A 64 6.84 7.37 10.23
C LEU A 64 7.63 7.00 11.50
N ASP A 65 7.32 7.64 12.63
CA ASP A 65 7.98 7.35 13.92
C ASP A 65 7.62 5.95 14.44
N LYS A 66 6.35 5.53 14.31
CA LYS A 66 5.93 4.15 14.61
C LYS A 66 6.67 3.13 13.75
N ARG A 67 6.82 3.40 12.44
CA ARG A 67 7.59 2.52 11.54
C ARG A 67 9.05 2.43 11.94
N ASP A 68 9.67 3.55 12.32
CA ASP A 68 11.05 3.60 12.80
C ASP A 68 11.25 2.71 14.04
N SER A 69 10.33 2.79 15.00
CA SER A 69 10.32 1.92 16.19
C SER A 69 10.15 0.44 15.83
N THR A 70 9.22 0.09 14.93
CA THR A 70 9.03 -1.29 14.47
C THR A 70 10.25 -1.84 13.74
N ILE A 71 10.90 -1.02 12.89
CA ILE A 71 12.13 -1.39 12.17
C ILE A 71 13.29 -1.57 13.16
N SER A 72 13.37 -0.75 14.20
CA SER A 72 14.37 -0.91 15.26
C SER A 72 14.17 -2.22 16.04
N GLN A 73 12.93 -2.59 16.36
CA GLN A 73 12.62 -3.89 16.96
C GLN A 73 13.01 -5.07 16.06
N LEU A 74 12.74 -4.98 14.75
CA LEU A 74 13.18 -5.97 13.77
C LEU A 74 14.71 -6.09 13.71
N ALA A 75 15.43 -4.98 13.88
CA ALA A 75 16.89 -4.99 13.93
C ALA A 75 17.42 -5.72 15.18
N HIS A 76 16.88 -5.41 16.36
CA HIS A 76 17.27 -6.09 17.60
C HIS A 76 17.00 -7.60 17.58
N LEU A 77 15.86 -8.02 17.03
CA LEU A 77 15.57 -9.45 16.85
C LEU A 77 16.54 -10.13 15.89
N LEU A 78 17.07 -9.41 14.90
CA LEU A 78 18.05 -9.94 13.95
C LEU A 78 19.44 -10.06 14.57
N ASP A 79 19.86 -9.06 15.36
CA ASP A 79 21.17 -9.07 16.04
C ASP A 79 21.27 -10.23 17.04
N SER A 80 20.16 -10.57 17.69
CA SER A 80 20.05 -11.74 18.59
C SER A 80 20.05 -13.11 17.89
N GLU A 81 19.90 -13.15 16.55
CA GLU A 81 19.81 -14.39 15.74
C GLU A 81 21.07 -14.64 14.88
N SER A 82 22.13 -13.84 15.05
CA SER A 82 23.27 -13.66 14.12
C SER A 82 24.14 -14.89 13.76
N THR A 83 23.78 -16.11 14.18
CA THR A 83 24.56 -17.34 13.94
C THR A 83 24.15 -18.17 12.71
N LEU A 84 23.14 -17.78 11.91
CA LEU A 84 22.61 -18.63 10.82
C LEU A 84 22.54 -17.93 9.44
N PRO A 85 22.75 -18.66 8.31
CA PRO A 85 22.66 -18.14 6.94
C PRO A 85 21.27 -17.63 6.52
N TYR A 86 20.21 -17.95 7.30
CA TYR A 86 18.89 -17.31 7.19
C TYR A 86 18.91 -15.81 7.53
N SER A 87 20.00 -15.31 8.12
CA SER A 87 20.21 -13.92 8.49
C SER A 87 20.31 -12.99 7.27
N THR A 88 20.93 -13.41 6.15
CA THR A 88 21.16 -12.52 4.99
C THR A 88 19.87 -12.02 4.34
N LEU A 89 18.83 -12.86 4.22
CA LEU A 89 17.54 -12.45 3.68
C LEU A 89 16.80 -11.48 4.62
N LYS A 90 16.90 -11.70 5.94
CA LYS A 90 16.31 -10.82 6.95
C LYS A 90 17.03 -9.47 6.99
N GLN A 91 18.36 -9.47 6.86
CA GLN A 91 19.19 -8.26 6.73
C GLN A 91 18.82 -7.44 5.50
N ASN A 92 18.70 -8.08 4.33
CA ASN A 92 18.26 -7.40 3.11
C ASN A 92 16.84 -6.83 3.25
N ASN A 93 15.92 -7.56 3.91
CA ASN A 93 14.59 -7.01 4.14
C ASN A 93 14.60 -5.78 5.05
N LEU A 94 15.42 -5.82 6.10
CA LEU A 94 15.59 -4.70 7.02
C LEU A 94 16.21 -3.48 6.31
N SER A 95 17.19 -3.68 5.44
CA SER A 95 17.76 -2.59 4.65
C SER A 95 16.73 -1.95 3.73
N LEU A 96 15.91 -2.74 3.04
CA LEU A 96 14.83 -2.25 2.17
C LEU A 96 13.77 -1.46 2.96
N LEU A 97 13.39 -1.93 4.16
CA LEU A 97 12.44 -1.22 5.02
C LEU A 97 12.99 0.14 5.48
N ARG A 98 14.30 0.20 5.81
CA ARG A 98 14.98 1.46 6.19
C ARG A 98 15.09 2.42 5.02
N GLU A 99 15.49 1.93 3.85
CA GLU A 99 15.56 2.71 2.62
C GLU A 99 14.20 3.34 2.30
N ARG A 100 13.13 2.53 2.35
CA ARG A 100 11.78 3.03 2.09
C ARG A 100 11.31 4.04 3.13
N LEU A 101 11.63 3.85 4.40
CA LEU A 101 11.34 4.84 5.45
C LEU A 101 12.08 6.16 5.18
N SER A 102 13.36 6.10 4.80
CA SER A 102 14.15 7.27 4.41
C SER A 102 13.55 7.99 3.20
N ALA A 103 13.16 7.24 2.17
CA ALA A 103 12.50 7.80 0.98
C ALA A 103 11.22 8.54 1.37
N HIS A 104 10.36 7.93 2.20
CA HIS A 104 9.12 8.56 2.64
C HIS A 104 9.37 9.83 3.47
N ARG A 105 10.43 9.89 4.29
CA ARG A 105 10.81 11.12 5.01
C ARG A 105 11.20 12.25 4.05
N ASN A 106 11.96 11.92 3.00
CA ASN A 106 12.32 12.89 1.96
C ASN A 106 11.10 13.33 1.15
N ASP A 107 10.17 12.40 0.86
CA ASP A 107 8.92 12.73 0.17
C ASP A 107 8.05 13.69 0.98
N LEU A 108 7.95 13.51 2.31
CA LEU A 108 7.24 14.45 3.17
C LEU A 108 7.85 15.86 3.08
N HIS A 109 9.18 15.96 3.13
CA HIS A 109 9.86 17.25 2.97
C HIS A 109 9.59 17.88 1.61
N ARG A 110 9.64 17.08 0.53
CA ARG A 110 9.32 17.54 -0.82
C ARG A 110 7.88 18.02 -0.93
N LEU A 111 6.91 17.26 -0.42
CA LEU A 111 5.50 17.61 -0.46
C LEU A 111 5.20 18.92 0.29
N ARG A 112 5.81 19.11 1.47
CA ARG A 112 5.75 20.39 2.20
C ARG A 112 6.26 21.55 1.37
N GLY A 113 7.40 21.38 0.70
CA GLY A 113 7.98 22.38 -0.19
C GLY A 113 7.05 22.71 -1.36
N THR A 114 6.52 21.70 -2.04
CA THR A 114 5.57 21.87 -3.15
C THR A 114 4.31 22.61 -2.69
N LEU A 115 3.74 22.23 -1.55
CA LEU A 115 2.55 22.88 -1.01
C LEU A 115 2.81 24.34 -0.65
N GLN A 116 3.96 24.65 -0.05
CA GLN A 116 4.35 26.01 0.25
C GLN A 116 4.53 26.85 -1.01
N GLN A 117 5.22 26.32 -2.04
CA GLN A 117 5.36 27.00 -3.32
C GLN A 117 4.01 27.25 -4.01
N ALA A 118 3.10 26.27 -3.95
CA ALA A 118 1.77 26.41 -4.51
C ALA A 118 0.96 27.50 -3.77
N ARG A 119 1.10 27.58 -2.44
CA ARG A 119 0.52 28.63 -1.60
C ARG A 119 1.10 30.01 -1.92
N ASP A 120 2.42 30.12 -2.06
CA ASP A 120 3.09 31.38 -2.41
C ASP A 120 2.62 31.87 -3.79
N ARG A 121 2.52 30.96 -4.76
CA ARG A 121 1.94 31.26 -6.08
C ARG A 121 0.48 31.72 -5.99
N ALA A 122 -0.35 31.05 -5.19
CA ALA A 122 -1.75 31.43 -5.00
C ALA A 122 -1.89 32.83 -4.37
N ASN A 123 -1.03 33.17 -3.41
CA ASN A 123 -1.01 34.50 -2.79
C ASN A 123 -0.62 35.59 -3.79
N LEU A 124 0.40 35.35 -4.63
CA LEU A 124 0.81 36.28 -5.68
C LEU A 124 -0.29 36.50 -6.73
N LEU A 125 -0.95 35.42 -7.15
CA LEU A 125 -2.04 35.49 -8.14
C LEU A 125 -3.29 36.18 -7.62
N THR A 126 -3.56 36.12 -6.31
CA THR A 126 -4.71 36.82 -5.71
C THR A 126 -4.57 38.34 -5.83
N ASN A 127 -3.39 38.88 -5.56
CA ASN A 127 -3.13 40.32 -5.68
C ASN A 127 -3.22 40.78 -7.14
N VAL A 128 -2.58 40.03 -8.05
CA VAL A 128 -2.62 40.33 -9.49
C VAL A 128 -4.03 40.22 -10.06
N ARG A 129 -4.85 39.25 -9.61
CA ARG A 129 -6.25 39.15 -10.02
C ARG A 129 -7.07 40.35 -9.58
N SER A 130 -6.86 40.87 -8.37
CA SER A 130 -7.55 42.07 -7.90
C SER A 130 -7.26 43.27 -8.81
N ASP A 131 -5.98 43.50 -9.15
CA ASP A 131 -5.56 44.62 -10.01
C ASP A 131 -6.08 44.45 -11.45
N ILE A 132 -6.07 43.22 -11.98
CA ILE A 132 -6.62 42.90 -13.29
C ILE A 132 -8.13 43.10 -13.32
N ASP A 133 -8.86 42.66 -12.30
CA ASP A 133 -10.32 42.78 -12.24
C ASP A 133 -10.73 44.26 -12.12
N GLU A 134 -9.98 45.08 -11.40
CA GLU A 134 -10.17 46.54 -11.34
C GLU A 134 -9.88 47.20 -12.70
N TYR A 135 -8.81 46.80 -13.39
CA TYR A 135 -8.51 47.26 -14.75
C TYR A 135 -9.61 46.86 -15.76
N ARG A 136 -10.13 45.62 -15.65
CA ARG A 136 -11.21 45.08 -16.49
C ARG A 136 -12.54 45.78 -16.24
N ALA A 137 -12.85 46.15 -15.00
CA ALA A 137 -14.05 46.92 -14.67
C ALA A 137 -14.04 48.30 -15.38
N ASN A 138 -12.84 48.86 -15.57
CA ASN A 138 -12.65 50.15 -16.22
C ASN A 138 -12.55 50.06 -17.77
N ASN A 139 -12.41 48.85 -18.35
CA ASN A 139 -12.20 48.65 -19.79
C ASN A 139 -13.05 47.50 -20.38
N PRO A 140 -14.30 47.76 -20.80
CA PRO A 140 -15.24 46.71 -21.24
C PRO A 140 -14.81 45.95 -22.50
N GLU A 141 -14.13 46.59 -23.46
CA GLU A 141 -13.64 45.92 -24.68
C GLU A 141 -12.50 44.94 -24.40
N ALA A 142 -11.58 45.29 -23.49
CA ALA A 142 -10.49 44.41 -23.07
C ALA A 142 -11.02 43.15 -22.36
N ARG A 143 -12.13 43.29 -21.61
CA ARG A 143 -12.77 42.20 -20.88
C ARG A 143 -13.33 41.11 -21.80
N GLU A 144 -13.88 41.48 -22.96
CA GLU A 144 -14.39 40.50 -23.93
C GLU A 144 -13.26 39.74 -24.64
N ALA A 145 -12.22 40.44 -25.07
CA ALA A 145 -11.06 39.81 -25.71
C ALA A 145 -10.34 38.83 -24.77
N GLU A 146 -10.21 39.19 -23.49
CA GLU A 146 -9.57 38.34 -22.50
C GLU A 146 -10.44 37.14 -22.09
N TYR A 147 -11.77 37.29 -22.07
CA TYR A 147 -12.70 36.18 -21.91
C TYR A 147 -12.55 35.15 -23.04
N MET A 148 -12.43 35.60 -24.29
CA MET A 148 -12.20 34.70 -25.42
C MET A 148 -10.84 33.97 -25.33
N LEU A 149 -9.80 34.63 -24.81
CA LEU A 149 -8.50 34.01 -24.57
C LEU A 149 -8.53 32.99 -23.42
N ASP A 150 -9.23 33.30 -22.32
CA ASP A 150 -9.41 32.35 -21.20
C ASP A 150 -10.22 31.13 -21.65
N GLU A 151 -11.25 31.32 -22.47
CA GLU A 151 -12.01 30.21 -23.05
C GLU A 151 -11.13 29.33 -23.93
N ARG A 152 -10.24 29.91 -24.75
CA ARG A 152 -9.25 29.15 -25.50
C ARG A 152 -8.32 28.34 -24.58
N ASN A 153 -7.80 28.96 -23.52
CA ASN A 153 -6.94 28.27 -22.56
C ASN A 153 -7.68 27.13 -21.84
N ARG A 154 -8.97 27.31 -21.51
CA ARG A 154 -9.82 26.26 -20.94
C ARG A 154 -10.01 25.10 -21.93
N LEU A 155 -10.25 25.40 -23.20
CA LEU A 155 -10.35 24.39 -24.27
C LEU A 155 -9.02 23.63 -24.45
N ASP A 156 -7.90 24.33 -24.53
CA ASP A 156 -6.57 23.73 -24.67
C ASP A 156 -6.23 22.82 -23.47
N ASN A 157 -6.53 23.27 -22.24
CA ASN A 157 -6.35 22.47 -21.04
C ASN A 157 -7.26 21.24 -21.01
N SER A 158 -8.51 21.37 -21.45
CA SER A 158 -9.45 20.24 -21.57
C SER A 158 -8.95 19.22 -22.60
N HIS A 159 -8.39 19.69 -23.72
CA HIS A 159 -7.82 18.82 -24.76
C HIS A 159 -6.62 18.04 -24.21
N ASN A 160 -5.68 18.71 -23.54
CA ASN A 160 -4.54 18.06 -22.91
C ASN A 160 -4.96 17.03 -21.85
N MET A 161 -6.02 17.30 -21.09
CA MET A 161 -6.56 16.35 -20.12
C MET A 161 -7.14 15.10 -20.80
N ALA A 162 -7.87 15.28 -21.91
CA ALA A 162 -8.39 14.17 -22.70
C ALA A 162 -7.24 13.32 -23.27
N ASP A 163 -6.20 13.95 -23.81
CA ASP A 163 -5.01 13.26 -24.32
C ASP A 163 -4.27 12.48 -23.23
N ASN A 164 -4.14 13.06 -22.04
CA ASN A 164 -3.55 12.38 -20.88
C ASN A 164 -4.38 11.16 -20.44
N ALA A 165 -5.71 11.28 -20.42
CA ALA A 165 -6.61 10.16 -20.10
C ALA A 165 -6.51 9.04 -21.14
N LEU A 166 -6.43 9.39 -22.43
CA LEU A 166 -6.17 8.44 -23.52
C LEU A 166 -4.82 7.74 -23.35
N SER A 167 -3.74 8.50 -23.12
CA SER A 167 -2.40 7.97 -22.89
C SER A 167 -2.36 7.04 -21.68
N GLN A 168 -3.01 7.40 -20.58
CA GLN A 168 -3.12 6.56 -19.39
C GLN A 168 -3.90 5.27 -19.67
N ALA A 169 -4.99 5.34 -20.44
CA ALA A 169 -5.75 4.15 -20.85
C ALA A 169 -4.90 3.20 -21.72
N TYR A 170 -4.09 3.73 -22.64
CA TYR A 170 -3.12 2.93 -23.40
C TYR A 170 -2.07 2.29 -22.51
N ALA A 171 -1.48 3.04 -21.57
CA ALA A 171 -0.51 2.51 -20.61
C ALA A 171 -1.11 1.40 -19.73
N ILE A 172 -2.37 1.54 -19.30
CA ILE A 172 -3.06 0.51 -18.53
C ILE A 172 -3.31 -0.75 -19.38
N ASN A 173 -3.72 -0.58 -20.64
CA ASN A 173 -3.91 -1.70 -21.57
C ASN A 173 -2.61 -2.51 -21.77
N ASP A 174 -1.50 -1.81 -22.00
CA ASP A 174 -0.18 -2.42 -22.15
C ASP A 174 0.28 -3.13 -20.85
N ASN A 175 0.06 -2.50 -19.69
CA ASN A 175 0.30 -3.13 -18.39
C ASN A 175 -0.54 -4.40 -18.18
N PHE A 176 -1.81 -4.44 -18.62
CA PHE A 176 -2.62 -5.65 -18.55
C PHE A 176 -2.08 -6.78 -19.44
N LEU A 177 -1.55 -6.45 -20.63
CA LEU A 177 -0.90 -7.43 -21.51
C LEU A 177 0.36 -8.02 -20.84
N LEU A 178 1.23 -7.17 -20.28
CA LEU A 178 2.42 -7.60 -19.53
C LEU A 178 2.07 -8.41 -18.28
N GLN A 179 1.02 -8.02 -17.54
CA GLN A 179 0.53 -8.76 -16.37
C GLN A 179 0.00 -10.14 -16.77
N ARG A 180 -0.71 -10.25 -17.90
CA ARG A 180 -1.20 -11.54 -18.42
C ARG A 180 -0.05 -12.47 -18.78
N GLU A 181 1.01 -11.97 -19.41
CA GLU A 181 2.22 -12.75 -19.70
C GLU A 181 2.89 -13.22 -18.40
N THR A 182 2.98 -12.34 -17.41
CA THR A 182 3.54 -12.66 -16.09
C THR A 182 2.74 -13.75 -15.38
N LEU A 183 1.41 -13.66 -15.38
CA LEU A 183 0.52 -14.70 -14.81
C LEU A 183 0.65 -16.04 -15.54
N ALA A 184 0.79 -16.02 -16.87
CA ALA A 184 1.04 -17.24 -17.64
C ALA A 184 2.39 -17.87 -17.27
N SER A 185 3.44 -17.06 -17.08
CA SER A 185 4.76 -17.49 -16.62
C SER A 185 4.70 -18.09 -15.20
N ILE A 186 3.95 -17.45 -14.30
CA ILE A 186 3.70 -17.97 -12.94
C ILE A 186 2.99 -19.32 -13.02
N ASN A 187 1.92 -19.43 -13.80
CA ASN A 187 1.17 -20.68 -13.95
C ASN A 187 2.07 -21.80 -14.51
N ARG A 188 2.91 -21.49 -15.50
CA ARG A 188 3.91 -22.43 -16.04
C ARG A 188 4.92 -22.87 -14.97
N ARG A 189 5.42 -21.94 -14.14
CA ARG A 189 6.34 -22.25 -13.05
C ARG A 189 5.67 -23.07 -11.94
N ILE A 190 4.41 -22.79 -11.60
CA ILE A 190 3.62 -23.58 -10.64
C ILE A 190 3.40 -25.00 -11.17
N SER A 191 3.02 -25.14 -12.43
CA SER A 191 2.85 -26.44 -13.08
C SER A 191 4.17 -27.24 -13.13
N LEU A 192 5.29 -26.59 -13.43
CA LEU A 192 6.62 -27.19 -13.38
C LEU A 192 7.06 -27.56 -11.95
N ALA A 193 6.76 -26.72 -10.96
CA ALA A 193 7.04 -27.03 -9.55
C ALA A 193 6.18 -28.21 -9.06
N ALA A 194 4.90 -28.24 -9.41
CA ALA A 194 3.99 -29.34 -9.09
C ALA A 194 4.45 -30.67 -9.70
N SER A 195 5.03 -30.65 -10.91
CA SER A 195 5.61 -31.86 -11.53
C SER A 195 6.98 -32.27 -10.97
N LYS A 196 7.68 -31.37 -10.27
CA LYS A 196 8.98 -31.63 -9.61
C LYS A 196 8.88 -31.98 -8.13
N VAL A 197 7.72 -31.86 -7.49
CA VAL A 197 7.47 -32.32 -6.11
C VAL A 197 6.77 -33.68 -6.13
N PRO A 198 7.51 -34.81 -6.19
CA PRO A 198 6.90 -36.13 -6.03
C PRO A 198 6.31 -36.24 -4.61
N GLY A 199 5.01 -36.53 -4.49
CA GLY A 199 4.36 -36.84 -3.21
C GLY A 199 3.15 -35.99 -2.81
N ILE A 200 2.83 -34.89 -3.50
CA ILE A 200 1.61 -34.09 -3.21
C ILE A 200 0.34 -34.96 -3.30
N ASN A 201 0.27 -35.85 -4.30
CA ASN A 201 -0.85 -36.79 -4.47
C ASN A 201 -0.98 -37.74 -3.27
N THR A 202 0.14 -38.12 -2.63
CA THR A 202 0.11 -39.01 -1.45
C THR A 202 -0.35 -38.28 -0.18
N VAL A 203 -0.01 -36.99 -0.03
CA VAL A 203 -0.44 -36.19 1.13
C VAL A 203 -1.93 -35.87 1.03
N ILE A 204 -2.42 -35.48 -0.15
CA ILE A 204 -3.85 -35.26 -0.42
C ILE A 204 -4.66 -36.54 -0.20
N ASN A 205 -4.16 -37.70 -0.68
CA ASN A 205 -4.83 -38.98 -0.46
C ASN A 205 -4.86 -39.39 1.03
N ARG A 206 -3.81 -39.11 1.81
CA ARG A 206 -3.80 -39.38 3.26
C ARG A 206 -4.81 -38.52 4.02
N ILE A 207 -4.97 -37.26 3.64
CA ILE A 207 -5.94 -36.35 4.27
C ILE A 207 -7.37 -36.80 3.96
N SER A 208 -7.67 -37.13 2.69
CA SER A 208 -8.98 -37.64 2.28
C SER A 208 -9.34 -38.97 2.96
N ALA A 209 -8.37 -39.89 3.07
CA ALA A 209 -8.57 -41.19 3.73
C ALA A 209 -8.87 -41.06 5.23
N ARG A 210 -8.28 -40.08 5.92
CA ARG A 210 -8.58 -39.82 7.34
C ARG A 210 -10.01 -39.34 7.53
N LYS A 211 -10.44 -38.36 6.72
CA LYS A 211 -11.80 -37.79 6.78
C LYS A 211 -12.88 -38.85 6.47
N ARG A 212 -12.60 -39.79 5.55
CA ARG A 212 -13.51 -40.90 5.23
C ARG A 212 -13.67 -41.89 6.39
N ARG A 213 -12.59 -42.20 7.12
CA ARG A 213 -12.67 -43.07 8.32
C ARG A 213 -13.50 -42.43 9.42
N ASP A 214 -13.29 -41.14 9.70
CA ASP A 214 -14.03 -40.44 10.74
C ASP A 214 -15.53 -40.41 10.40
N GLY A 215 -15.91 -40.22 9.12
CA GLY A 215 -17.30 -40.31 8.66
C GLY A 215 -17.93 -41.70 8.81
N ILE A 216 -17.16 -42.78 8.53
CA ILE A 216 -17.64 -44.16 8.71
C ILE A 216 -17.85 -44.46 10.20
N ILE A 217 -16.93 -44.05 11.07
CA ILE A 217 -17.03 -44.26 12.53
C ILE A 217 -18.26 -43.55 13.08
N MET A 218 -18.49 -42.29 12.71
CA MET A 218 -19.67 -41.53 13.15
C MET A 218 -20.97 -42.12 12.61
N GLY A 219 -20.98 -42.58 11.35
CA GLY A 219 -22.14 -43.26 10.75
C GLY A 219 -22.49 -44.57 11.44
N CYS A 220 -21.50 -45.42 11.75
CA CYS A 220 -21.70 -46.66 12.49
C CYS A 220 -22.20 -46.39 13.92
N PHE A 221 -21.69 -45.36 14.60
CA PHE A 221 -22.14 -44.99 15.93
C PHE A 221 -23.62 -44.57 15.93
N ILE A 222 -24.03 -43.74 14.98
CA ILE A 222 -25.43 -43.31 14.82
C ILE A 222 -26.34 -44.51 14.53
N ALA A 223 -25.96 -45.39 13.60
CA ALA A 223 -26.74 -46.58 13.27
C ALA A 223 -26.89 -47.54 14.47
N PHE A 224 -25.82 -47.73 15.24
CA PHE A 224 -25.86 -48.54 16.45
C PHE A 224 -26.82 -47.97 17.51
N CYS A 225 -26.77 -46.65 17.75
CA CYS A 225 -27.69 -45.98 18.66
C CYS A 225 -29.16 -46.18 18.24
N PHE A 226 -29.48 -46.12 16.94
CA PHE A 226 -30.84 -46.37 16.45
C PHE A 226 -31.29 -47.82 16.66
N LEU A 227 -30.41 -48.80 16.45
CA LEU A 227 -30.73 -50.22 16.67
C LEU A 227 -30.99 -50.53 18.15
N VAL A 228 -30.16 -49.99 19.05
CA VAL A 228 -30.35 -50.16 20.50
C VAL A 228 -31.66 -49.50 20.95
N PHE A 229 -31.94 -48.29 20.46
CA PHE A 229 -33.19 -47.58 20.77
C PHE A 229 -34.42 -48.35 20.28
N PHE A 230 -34.36 -48.91 19.07
CA PHE A 230 -35.47 -49.72 18.53
C PHE A 230 -35.67 -51.03 19.27
N TRP A 231 -34.60 -51.68 19.77
CA TRP A 231 -34.72 -52.95 20.48
C TRP A 231 -35.19 -52.80 21.93
N PHE A 232 -34.95 -51.63 22.54
CA PHE A 232 -35.35 -51.33 23.92
C PHE A 232 -36.70 -50.59 24.01
N SER A 233 -37.30 -50.23 22.87
CA SER A 233 -38.65 -49.66 22.75
C SER A 233 -39.67 -50.71 22.36
#